data_AF-A0A535CJ12-F1
#
_entry.id   AF-A0A535CJ12-F1
#
_cell.length_a   1.000
_cell.length_b   1.000
_cell.length_c   1.000
_cell.angle_alpha   90.00
_cell.angle_beta   90.00
_cell.angle_gamma   90.00
#
_symmetry.space_group_name_H-M   'P 1'
#
loop_
_entity.id
_entity.type
_entity.pdbx_description
1 polymer ?
#
loop_
_entity_poly.entity_id
_entity_poly.type
_entity_poly.pdbx_seq_one_letter_code
_entity_poly.pdbx_strand_id
1 'polypeptide(L)'
;MQTSWRGTELRLLLPLVVMVPLGFALAHIVAVGKLDPGPLGLAIAYIGLVLGAHVALVLLGQRGDQLLLPLAATIGGVGLVMLNRLPQTLAGMNLFGFSVGMAETQLVWFAVSLVAMVAIAVFFRDDGILRHYKYTWALAGAGLLVITFLFGNELNGARLWLSIGPVTFQPGEAIKIVLVVFIAGYLAEKRALLAGAHRRIGPIKIPPLPYLLPMLAIFGIVMVMVVISKDLGIALLFYGIFLTMLFVATGRRSYVLIGLVMFLAGAYVAYLLFPHVHVRVDNWINPFADPSGNGYQTVQALYAFGRGGLFGEGLGQGLPL
;
A
#
# COMPACT_ATOMS: atom_id res chain seq x y z
N MET A 1 27.12 -18.64 12.28
CA MET A 1 26.30 -18.02 11.21
C MET A 1 27.04 -18.19 9.90
N GLN A 2 26.45 -18.81 8.88
CA GLN A 2 27.02 -18.80 7.52
C GLN A 2 26.61 -17.48 6.87
N THR A 3 27.56 -16.55 6.71
CA THR A 3 27.32 -15.31 5.95
C THR A 3 27.06 -15.68 4.49
N SER A 4 25.98 -15.14 3.91
CA SER A 4 25.66 -15.30 2.48
C SER A 4 25.93 -14.00 1.76
N TRP A 5 26.88 -14.00 0.83
CA TRP A 5 27.22 -12.81 0.05
C TRP A 5 26.04 -12.38 -0.84
N ARG A 6 25.58 -11.12 -0.70
CA ARG A 6 24.46 -10.53 -1.47
C ARG A 6 24.96 -9.55 -2.53
N GLY A 7 25.85 -10.01 -3.42
CA GLY A 7 26.55 -9.15 -4.38
C GLY A 7 25.67 -8.46 -5.43
N THR A 8 24.56 -9.09 -5.86
CA THR A 8 23.62 -8.48 -6.82
C THR A 8 22.87 -7.33 -6.17
N GLU A 9 22.41 -7.51 -4.93
CA GLU A 9 21.75 -6.47 -4.14
C GLU A 9 22.65 -5.23 -4.01
N LEU A 10 23.92 -5.42 -3.63
CA LEU A 10 24.86 -4.32 -3.48
C LEU A 10 25.08 -3.54 -4.79
N ARG A 11 25.22 -4.25 -5.92
CA ARG A 11 25.38 -3.61 -7.24
C ARG A 11 24.16 -2.78 -7.63
N LEU A 12 22.96 -3.28 -7.33
CA LEU A 12 21.71 -2.57 -7.61
C LEU A 12 21.44 -1.39 -6.68
N LEU A 13 22.12 -1.33 -5.53
CA LEU A 13 22.10 -0.16 -4.65
C LEU A 13 23.06 0.95 -5.09
N LEU A 14 24.07 0.67 -5.93
CA LEU A 14 25.02 1.70 -6.37
C LEU A 14 24.38 2.89 -7.09
N PRO A 15 23.41 2.72 -8.02
CA PRO A 15 22.72 3.85 -8.64
C PRO A 15 22.02 4.75 -7.62
N LEU A 16 21.49 4.17 -6.54
CA LEU A 16 20.81 4.91 -5.47
C LEU A 16 21.73 5.90 -4.76
N VAL A 17 22.99 5.50 -4.53
CA VAL A 17 24.02 6.32 -3.87
C VAL A 17 24.30 7.61 -4.65
N VAL A 18 24.10 7.60 -5.97
CA VAL A 18 24.26 8.78 -6.82
C VAL A 18 22.93 9.51 -6.99
N MET A 19 21.86 8.78 -7.29
CA MET A 19 20.57 9.34 -7.67
C MET A 19 19.93 10.16 -6.54
N VAL A 20 19.95 9.66 -5.30
CA VAL A 20 19.29 10.34 -4.18
C VAL A 20 19.99 11.65 -3.82
N PRO A 21 21.32 11.70 -3.58
CA PRO A 21 22.00 12.96 -3.29
C PRO A 21 21.92 13.95 -4.45
N LEU A 22 22.02 13.48 -5.70
CA LEU A 22 21.83 14.33 -6.87
C LEU A 22 20.43 14.94 -6.92
N GLY A 23 19.39 14.14 -6.65
CA GLY A 23 18.01 14.62 -6.60
C GLY A 23 17.81 15.69 -5.52
N PHE A 24 18.38 15.49 -4.33
CA PHE A 24 18.36 16.48 -3.24
C PHE A 24 19.11 17.77 -3.63
N ALA A 25 20.31 17.65 -4.21
CA ALA A 25 21.09 18.79 -4.67
C ALA A 25 20.34 19.61 -5.74
N LEU A 26 19.78 18.94 -6.75
CA LEU A 26 19.03 19.59 -7.82
C LEU A 26 17.75 20.27 -7.29
N ALA A 27 16.97 19.58 -6.45
CA ALA A 27 15.76 20.14 -5.87
C ALA A 27 16.08 21.40 -5.03
N HIS A 28 17.19 21.38 -4.28
CA HIS A 28 17.59 22.52 -3.47
C HIS A 28 18.14 23.69 -4.30
N ILE A 29 18.96 23.42 -5.32
CA ILE A 29 19.45 24.45 -6.25
C ILE A 29 18.26 25.16 -6.91
N VAL A 30 17.25 24.42 -7.35
CA VAL A 30 16.05 25.01 -7.97
C VAL A 30 15.27 25.87 -6.98
N ALA A 31 15.19 25.47 -5.70
CA ALA A 31 14.45 26.21 -4.69
C ALA A 31 15.16 27.49 -4.20
N VAL A 32 16.48 27.46 -4.00
CA VAL A 32 17.23 28.52 -3.29
C VAL A 32 18.31 29.19 -4.17
N GLY A 33 18.61 28.61 -5.34
CA GLY A 33 19.64 29.12 -6.26
C GLY A 33 21.08 28.87 -5.80
N LYS A 34 21.29 28.12 -4.71
CA LYS A 34 22.60 27.78 -4.16
C LYS A 34 22.64 26.32 -3.70
N LEU A 35 23.84 25.75 -3.62
CA LEU A 35 24.06 24.46 -2.98
C LEU A 35 24.24 24.68 -1.47
N ASP A 36 23.34 24.13 -0.68
CA ASP A 36 23.46 24.01 0.78
C ASP A 36 23.70 22.53 1.14
N PRO A 37 24.73 22.21 1.95
CA PRO A 37 24.94 20.86 2.46
C PRO A 37 23.83 20.35 3.39
N GLY A 38 23.04 21.23 4.03
CA GLY A 38 22.03 20.84 5.03
C GLY A 38 21.09 19.72 4.56
N PRO A 39 20.38 19.88 3.43
CA PRO A 39 19.50 18.84 2.89
C PRO A 39 20.20 17.55 2.44
N LEU A 40 21.51 17.58 2.15
CA LEU A 40 22.27 16.37 1.81
C LEU A 40 22.41 15.42 3.01
N GLY A 41 22.27 15.93 4.23
CA GLY A 41 22.25 15.09 5.43
C GLY A 41 21.16 14.02 5.40
N LEU A 42 19.97 14.36 4.87
CA LEU A 42 18.86 13.40 4.72
C LEU A 42 19.16 12.33 3.67
N ALA A 43 19.78 12.72 2.55
CA ALA A 43 20.20 11.78 1.51
C ALA A 43 21.26 10.79 2.04
N ILE A 44 22.24 11.29 2.80
CA ILE A 44 23.28 10.47 3.42
C ILE A 44 22.67 9.52 4.45
N ALA A 45 21.77 10.01 5.31
CA ALA A 45 21.09 9.19 6.30
C ALA A 45 20.24 8.10 5.63
N TYR A 46 19.52 8.42 4.55
CA TYR A 46 18.76 7.47 3.76
C TYR A 46 19.64 6.35 3.19
N ILE A 47 20.76 6.71 2.54
CA ILE A 47 21.72 5.73 2.02
C ILE A 47 22.29 4.87 3.16
N GLY A 48 22.67 5.49 4.27
CA GLY A 48 23.18 4.79 5.45
C GLY A 48 22.20 3.75 5.99
N LEU A 49 20.90 4.08 6.07
CA LEU A 49 19.86 3.15 6.48
C LEU A 49 19.72 1.96 5.53
N VAL A 50 19.71 2.21 4.22
CA VAL A 50 19.58 1.16 3.19
C VAL A 50 20.81 0.23 3.19
N LEU A 51 22.01 0.80 3.26
CA LEU A 51 23.25 0.03 3.36
C LEU A 51 23.32 -0.75 4.68
N GLY A 52 22.86 -0.15 5.79
CA GLY A 52 22.72 -0.83 7.07
C GLY A 52 21.78 -2.03 7.00
N ALA A 53 20.62 -1.88 6.34
CA ALA A 53 19.69 -3.00 6.11
C ALA A 53 20.33 -4.09 5.23
N HIS A 54 21.04 -3.73 4.17
CA HIS A 54 21.81 -4.68 3.34
C HIS A 54 22.81 -5.48 4.18
N VAL A 55 23.64 -4.79 4.98
CA VAL A 55 24.62 -5.43 5.88
C VAL A 55 23.92 -6.34 6.87
N ALA A 56 22.81 -5.91 7.47
CA ALA A 56 22.04 -6.75 8.38
C ALA A 56 21.56 -8.04 7.70
N LEU A 57 21.04 -7.98 6.47
CA LEU A 57 20.60 -9.16 5.72
C LEU A 57 21.78 -10.11 5.39
N VAL A 58 22.95 -9.57 5.06
CA VAL A 58 24.18 -10.35 4.81
C VAL A 58 24.63 -11.07 6.09
N LEU A 59 24.68 -10.36 7.22
CA LEU A 59 25.08 -10.92 8.51
C LEU A 59 24.10 -11.98 9.01
N LEU A 60 22.80 -11.79 8.77
CA LEU A 60 21.77 -12.76 9.08
C LEU A 60 21.80 -14.01 8.17
N GLY A 61 22.61 -14.01 7.12
CA GLY A 61 22.70 -15.10 6.15
C GLY A 61 21.43 -15.27 5.32
N GLN A 62 20.70 -14.19 5.05
CA GLN A 62 19.43 -14.23 4.34
C GLN A 62 19.64 -14.53 2.86
N ARG A 63 19.05 -15.64 2.40
CA ARG A 63 19.15 -16.14 1.01
C ARG A 63 17.96 -15.74 0.13
N GLY A 64 17.05 -14.91 0.65
CA GLY A 64 15.90 -14.41 -0.11
C GLY A 64 16.32 -13.52 -1.29
N ASP A 65 15.33 -13.17 -2.12
CA ASP A 65 15.50 -12.33 -3.31
C ASP A 65 16.31 -11.06 -3.02
N GLN A 66 17.28 -10.77 -3.89
CA GLN A 66 18.20 -9.64 -3.80
C GLN A 66 17.68 -8.40 -4.54
N LEU A 67 16.53 -8.50 -5.23
CA LEU A 67 15.92 -7.40 -5.99
C LEU A 67 14.98 -6.53 -5.15
N LEU A 68 14.37 -7.09 -4.10
CA LEU A 68 13.32 -6.42 -3.34
C LEU A 68 13.81 -5.17 -2.60
N LEU A 69 14.93 -5.26 -1.88
CA LEU A 69 15.47 -4.12 -1.13
C LEU A 69 15.91 -2.99 -2.09
N PRO A 70 16.68 -3.23 -3.18
CA PRO A 70 17.05 -2.16 -4.11
C PRO A 70 15.85 -1.49 -4.79
N LEU A 71 14.82 -2.26 -5.17
CA LEU A 71 13.62 -1.69 -5.78
C LEU A 71 12.85 -0.81 -4.78
N ALA A 72 12.60 -1.32 -3.57
CA ALA A 72 11.94 -0.56 -2.53
C ALA A 72 12.74 0.69 -2.14
N ALA A 73 14.07 0.57 -2.04
CA ALA A 73 14.95 1.69 -1.75
C ALA A 73 15.02 2.72 -2.89
N THR A 74 14.90 2.30 -4.14
CA THR A 74 14.86 3.23 -5.27
C THR A 74 13.56 4.04 -5.26
N ILE A 75 12.42 3.37 -5.12
CA ILE A 75 11.11 4.02 -5.05
C ILE A 75 11.04 4.94 -3.81
N GLY A 76 11.49 4.46 -2.65
CA GLY A 76 11.57 5.24 -1.42
C GLY A 76 12.48 6.46 -1.56
N GLY A 77 13.60 6.33 -2.26
CA GLY A 77 14.56 7.41 -2.49
C GLY A 77 14.00 8.49 -3.40
N VAL A 78 13.35 8.10 -4.51
CA VAL A 78 12.59 9.04 -5.37
C VAL A 78 11.51 9.73 -4.55
N GLY A 79 10.72 8.99 -3.78
CA GLY A 79 9.67 9.54 -2.94
C GLY A 79 10.19 10.56 -1.93
N LEU A 80 11.32 10.27 -1.28
CA LEU A 80 11.94 11.18 -0.32
C LEU A 80 12.43 12.47 -0.99
N VAL A 81 13.03 12.39 -2.19
CA VAL A 81 13.40 13.57 -2.98
C VAL A 81 12.16 14.42 -3.32
N MET A 82 11.05 13.79 -3.71
CA MET A 82 9.81 14.50 -4.01
C MET A 82 9.22 15.21 -2.78
N LEU A 83 9.26 14.56 -1.61
CA LEU A 83 8.76 15.14 -0.36
C LEU A 83 9.65 16.27 0.14
N ASN A 84 10.97 16.16 -0.05
CA ASN A 84 11.91 17.23 0.29
C ASN A 84 11.65 18.52 -0.52
N ARG A 85 11.14 18.40 -1.75
CA ARG A 85 10.72 19.54 -2.58
C ARG A 85 9.51 20.28 -2.01
N LEU A 86 8.61 19.59 -1.30
CA LEU A 86 7.37 20.19 -0.81
C LEU A 86 7.64 21.08 0.41
N PRO A 87 6.74 22.02 0.74
CA PRO A 87 6.86 22.77 1.99
C PRO A 87 6.84 21.82 3.20
N GLN A 88 7.93 21.85 3.98
CA GLN A 88 8.15 20.91 5.09
C GLN A 88 7.16 21.06 6.25
N THR A 89 6.38 22.14 6.25
CA THR A 89 5.33 22.44 7.24
C THR A 89 3.98 21.81 6.91
N LEU A 90 3.79 21.25 5.71
CA LEU A 90 2.51 20.66 5.29
C LEU A 90 2.13 19.41 6.10
N ALA A 91 3.14 18.64 6.50
CA ALA A 91 2.99 17.48 7.36
C ALA A 91 4.28 17.32 8.16
N GLY A 92 4.17 16.79 9.36
CA GLY A 92 5.30 16.59 10.23
C GLY A 92 4.92 15.72 11.42
N MET A 93 5.91 15.43 12.23
CA MET A 93 5.74 14.65 13.44
C MET A 93 6.33 15.42 14.61
N ASN A 94 5.63 15.42 15.73
CA ASN A 94 6.14 15.94 16.99
C ASN A 94 6.61 14.76 17.84
N LEU A 95 7.91 14.58 17.97
CA LEU A 95 8.51 13.54 18.80
C LEU A 95 9.14 14.18 20.03
N PHE A 96 8.58 13.90 21.22
CA PHE A 96 9.18 14.32 22.49
C PHE A 96 9.54 15.81 22.58
N GLY A 97 8.71 16.69 22.01
CA GLY A 97 8.94 18.14 21.98
C GLY A 97 9.76 18.66 20.78
N PHE A 98 10.26 17.76 19.92
CA PHE A 98 10.94 18.12 18.68
C PHE A 98 9.98 17.97 17.49
N SER A 99 9.74 19.06 16.78
CA SER A 99 8.99 19.05 15.53
C SER A 99 9.93 18.74 14.37
N VAL A 100 9.58 17.73 13.58
CA VAL A 100 10.31 17.37 12.36
C VAL A 100 9.41 17.56 11.14
N GLY A 101 10.01 17.97 10.02
CA GLY A 101 9.32 18.22 8.77
C GLY A 101 8.86 16.95 8.05
N MET A 102 8.22 17.14 6.90
CA MET A 102 7.64 16.07 6.10
C MET A 102 8.69 15.05 5.62
N ALA A 103 9.82 15.52 5.11
CA ALA A 103 10.89 14.66 4.60
C ALA A 103 11.57 13.87 5.73
N GLU A 104 11.83 14.51 6.88
CA GLU A 104 12.38 13.85 8.06
C GLU A 104 11.41 12.80 8.61
N THR A 105 10.12 13.13 8.66
CA THR A 105 9.07 12.19 9.08
C THR A 105 9.04 10.97 8.16
N GLN A 106 9.17 11.16 6.85
CA GLN A 106 9.25 10.06 5.89
C GLN A 106 10.50 9.21 6.13
N LEU A 107 11.65 9.83 6.39
CA LEU A 107 12.89 9.11 6.68
C LEU A 107 12.76 8.24 7.95
N VAL A 108 12.10 8.75 8.99
CA VAL A 108 11.79 7.99 10.21
C VAL A 108 10.90 6.79 9.89
N TRP A 109 9.82 6.98 9.13
CA TRP A 109 8.95 5.86 8.73
C TRP A 109 9.65 4.84 7.85
N PHE A 110 10.53 5.29 6.97
CA PHE A 110 11.36 4.41 6.16
C PHE A 110 12.32 3.60 7.03
N ALA A 111 12.98 4.22 8.01
CA ALA A 111 13.81 3.52 8.98
C ALA A 111 13.03 2.47 9.78
N VAL A 112 11.83 2.82 10.28
CA VAL A 112 10.92 1.88 10.95
C VAL A 112 10.56 0.72 10.03
N SER A 113 10.30 0.97 8.75
CA SER A 113 9.98 -0.09 7.78
C SER A 113 11.14 -1.05 7.54
N LEU A 114 12.38 -0.55 7.49
CA LEU A 114 13.58 -1.38 7.36
C LEU A 114 13.82 -2.22 8.62
N VAL A 115 13.62 -1.63 9.80
CA VAL A 115 13.70 -2.37 11.07
C VAL A 115 12.64 -3.46 11.12
N ALA A 116 11.40 -3.14 10.75
CA ALA A 116 10.32 -4.13 10.67
C ALA A 116 10.64 -5.25 9.67
N MET A 117 11.18 -4.92 8.50
CA MET A 117 11.62 -5.91 7.50
C MET A 117 12.70 -6.84 8.06
N VAL A 118 13.73 -6.29 8.70
CA VAL A 118 14.82 -7.07 9.31
C VAL A 118 14.27 -7.93 10.46
N ALA A 119 13.40 -7.39 11.30
CA ALA A 119 12.74 -8.14 12.36
C ALA A 119 11.93 -9.32 11.79
N ILE A 120 11.16 -9.11 10.72
CA ILE A 120 10.42 -10.18 10.05
C ILE A 120 11.39 -11.26 9.52
N ALA A 121 12.49 -10.86 8.89
CA ALA A 121 13.50 -11.79 8.39
C ALA A 121 14.17 -12.62 9.52
N VAL A 122 14.25 -12.08 10.73
CA VAL A 122 14.79 -12.76 11.91
C VAL A 122 13.77 -13.71 12.53
N PHE A 123 12.56 -13.22 12.81
CA PHE A 123 11.56 -13.93 13.62
C PHE A 123 10.66 -14.87 12.81
N PHE A 124 10.39 -14.58 11.53
CA PHE A 124 9.46 -15.34 10.69
C PHE A 124 10.20 -16.12 9.60
N ARG A 125 11.08 -17.04 10.03
CA ARG A 125 11.83 -17.92 9.12
C ARG A 125 11.00 -19.08 8.56
N ASP A 126 9.91 -19.44 9.23
CA ASP A 126 9.00 -20.52 8.85
C ASP A 126 7.61 -19.94 8.55
N ASP A 127 7.12 -20.13 7.33
CA ASP A 127 5.80 -19.71 6.90
C ASP A 127 4.67 -20.62 7.42
N GLY A 128 5.01 -21.76 8.03
CA GLY A 128 4.08 -22.71 8.62
C GLY A 128 3.11 -22.06 9.61
N ILE A 129 3.56 -21.07 10.38
CA ILE A 129 2.72 -20.31 11.32
C ILE A 129 1.60 -19.56 10.59
N LEU A 130 1.89 -19.00 9.41
CA LEU A 130 0.89 -18.27 8.61
C LEU A 130 -0.21 -19.21 8.12
N ARG A 131 0.17 -20.43 7.70
CA ARG A 131 -0.76 -21.43 7.19
C ARG A 131 -1.64 -22.06 8.29
N HIS A 132 -1.03 -22.47 9.40
CA HIS A 132 -1.75 -23.20 10.46
C HIS A 132 -2.74 -22.30 11.21
N TYR A 133 -2.39 -21.03 11.44
CA TYR A 133 -3.20 -20.09 12.22
C TYR A 133 -4.06 -19.15 11.36
N LYS A 134 -4.42 -19.55 10.13
CA LYS A 134 -5.21 -18.71 9.19
C LYS A 134 -6.49 -18.12 9.79
N TYR A 135 -7.21 -18.88 10.63
CA TYR A 135 -8.42 -18.38 11.29
C TYR A 135 -8.11 -17.44 12.45
N THR A 136 -6.99 -17.65 13.16
CA THR A 136 -6.50 -16.71 14.17
C THR A 136 -6.12 -15.38 13.54
N TRP A 137 -5.45 -15.40 12.39
CA TRP A 137 -5.17 -14.21 11.60
C TRP A 137 -6.48 -13.52 11.18
N ALA A 138 -7.43 -14.25 10.59
CA ALA A 138 -8.72 -13.68 10.21
C ALA A 138 -9.46 -13.03 11.40
N LEU A 139 -9.44 -13.67 12.56
CA LEU A 139 -10.03 -13.13 13.80
C LEU A 139 -9.29 -11.87 14.28
N ALA A 140 -7.96 -11.85 14.21
CA ALA A 140 -7.17 -10.67 14.53
C ALA A 140 -7.48 -9.50 13.58
N GLY A 141 -7.64 -9.77 12.28
CA GLY A 141 -8.06 -8.76 11.30
C GLY A 141 -9.46 -8.23 11.55
N ALA A 142 -10.42 -9.11 11.88
CA ALA A 142 -11.77 -8.72 12.25
C ALA A 142 -11.79 -7.89 13.54
N GLY A 143 -11.03 -8.30 14.56
CA GLY A 143 -10.86 -7.55 15.81
C GLY A 143 -10.27 -6.17 15.55
N LEU A 144 -9.27 -6.07 14.68
CA LEU A 144 -8.66 -4.79 14.31
C LEU A 144 -9.66 -3.88 13.57
N LEU A 145 -10.51 -4.40 12.68
CA LEU A 145 -11.60 -3.65 12.07
C LEU A 145 -12.59 -3.13 13.12
N VAL A 146 -12.97 -3.97 14.10
CA VAL A 146 -13.89 -3.57 15.17
C VAL A 146 -13.28 -2.47 16.04
N ILE A 147 -12.00 -2.60 16.41
CA ILE A 147 -11.27 -1.56 17.16
C ILE A 147 -11.26 -0.25 16.36
N THR A 148 -11.01 -0.32 15.06
CA THR A 148 -11.02 0.87 14.18
C THR A 148 -12.39 1.52 14.13
N PHE A 149 -13.45 0.71 14.05
CA PHE A 149 -14.81 1.23 14.02
C PHE A 149 -15.20 1.95 15.33
N LEU A 150 -14.77 1.40 16.47
CA LEU A 150 -15.10 1.93 17.80
C LEU A 150 -14.24 3.14 18.21
N PHE A 151 -12.94 3.10 17.91
CA PHE A 151 -11.94 4.07 18.40
C PHE A 151 -11.26 4.88 17.29
N GLY A 152 -11.67 4.67 16.03
CA GLY A 152 -11.10 5.37 14.88
C GLY A 152 -11.47 6.85 14.85
N ASN A 153 -10.46 7.66 14.53
CA ASN A 153 -10.64 9.08 14.29
C ASN A 153 -11.38 9.30 12.98
N GLU A 154 -12.40 10.15 13.04
CA GLU A 154 -13.17 10.54 11.86
C GLU A 154 -12.46 11.67 11.12
N LEU A 155 -11.91 11.34 9.95
CA LEU A 155 -11.21 12.26 9.06
C LEU A 155 -11.95 12.28 7.72
N ASN A 156 -12.36 13.46 7.26
CA ASN A 156 -13.14 13.62 6.03
C ASN A 156 -14.39 12.72 5.95
N GLY A 157 -15.04 12.50 7.10
CA GLY A 157 -16.27 11.69 7.22
C GLY A 157 -16.05 10.17 7.23
N ALA A 158 -14.80 9.69 7.27
CA ALA A 158 -14.42 8.29 7.31
C ALA A 158 -13.61 7.95 8.57
N ARG A 159 -13.91 6.80 9.21
CA ARG A 159 -13.23 6.34 10.43
C ARG A 159 -12.22 5.25 10.08
N LEU A 160 -11.03 5.69 9.70
CA LEU A 160 -10.00 4.81 9.11
C LEU A 160 -8.71 4.76 9.89
N TRP A 161 -8.48 5.74 10.77
CA TRP A 161 -7.19 5.97 11.40
C TRP A 161 -7.28 5.79 12.91
N LEU A 162 -6.32 5.07 13.48
CA LEU A 162 -6.10 5.00 14.92
C LEU A 162 -4.89 5.87 15.26
N SER A 163 -5.01 6.77 16.22
CA SER A 163 -3.90 7.58 16.70
C SER A 163 -3.48 7.16 18.11
N ILE A 164 -2.20 6.87 18.28
CA ILE A 164 -1.57 6.50 19.55
C ILE A 164 -0.43 7.50 19.76
N GLY A 165 -0.71 8.58 20.51
CA GLY A 165 0.23 9.68 20.70
C GLY A 165 0.63 10.34 19.36
N PRO A 166 1.93 10.46 19.03
CA PRO A 166 2.38 11.08 17.78
C PRO A 166 2.26 10.16 16.55
N VAL A 167 1.92 8.89 16.76
CA VAL A 167 1.82 7.90 15.70
C VAL A 167 0.37 7.72 15.28
N THR A 168 0.12 7.82 13.98
CA THR A 168 -1.17 7.49 13.39
C THR A 168 -0.99 6.29 12.46
N PHE A 169 -1.82 5.27 12.65
CA PHE A 169 -1.78 4.01 11.93
C PHE A 169 -3.11 3.78 11.22
N GLN A 170 -3.06 3.20 10.03
CA GLN A 170 -4.24 2.79 9.28
C GLN A 170 -4.39 1.26 9.37
N PRO A 171 -5.27 0.77 10.25
CA PRO A 171 -5.65 -0.65 10.35
C PRO A 171 -5.88 -1.37 9.03
N GLY A 172 -6.48 -0.70 8.05
CA GLY A 172 -6.75 -1.25 6.72
C GLY A 172 -5.50 -1.82 6.03
N GLU A 173 -4.33 -1.26 6.30
CA GLU A 173 -3.05 -1.76 5.76
C GLU A 173 -2.67 -3.13 6.33
N ALA A 174 -2.78 -3.34 7.64
CA ALA A 174 -2.53 -4.65 8.24
C ALA A 174 -3.60 -5.68 7.84
N ILE A 175 -4.85 -5.25 7.69
CA ILE A 175 -5.95 -6.13 7.30
C ILE A 175 -5.73 -6.70 5.90
N LYS A 176 -5.10 -5.96 4.97
CA LYS A 176 -4.70 -6.51 3.65
C LYS A 176 -3.84 -7.75 3.81
N ILE A 177 -2.81 -7.66 4.65
CA ILE A 177 -1.85 -8.75 4.87
C ILE A 177 -2.58 -9.94 5.50
N VAL A 178 -3.36 -9.69 6.55
CA VAL A 178 -4.15 -10.72 7.25
C VAL A 178 -5.13 -11.43 6.31
N LEU A 179 -5.85 -10.68 5.49
CA LEU A 179 -6.83 -11.21 4.54
C LEU A 179 -6.14 -12.08 3.48
N VAL A 180 -4.98 -11.65 2.98
CA VAL A 180 -4.17 -12.44 2.04
C VAL A 180 -3.72 -13.75 2.68
N VAL A 181 -3.19 -13.71 3.91
CA VAL A 181 -2.78 -14.91 4.65
C VAL A 181 -3.96 -15.87 4.84
N PHE A 182 -5.12 -15.35 5.25
CA PHE A 182 -6.33 -16.16 5.43
C PHE A 182 -6.78 -16.83 4.12
N ILE A 183 -6.92 -16.04 3.05
CA ILE A 183 -7.40 -16.56 1.76
C ILE A 183 -6.39 -17.55 1.18
N ALA A 184 -5.09 -17.26 1.24
CA ALA A 184 -4.05 -18.15 0.76
C ALA A 184 -4.06 -19.49 1.51
N GLY A 185 -4.13 -19.46 2.86
CA GLY A 185 -4.20 -20.67 3.68
C GLY A 185 -5.46 -21.49 3.43
N TYR A 186 -6.62 -20.82 3.30
CA TYR A 186 -7.90 -21.49 3.02
C TYR A 186 -7.92 -22.12 1.63
N LEU A 187 -7.49 -21.38 0.60
CA LEU A 187 -7.44 -21.87 -0.77
C LEU A 187 -6.41 -22.99 -0.92
N ALA A 188 -5.26 -22.94 -0.24
CA ALA A 188 -4.25 -24.00 -0.28
C ALA A 188 -4.81 -25.34 0.22
N GLU A 189 -5.60 -25.34 1.29
CA GLU A 189 -6.22 -26.56 1.85
C GLU A 189 -7.38 -27.08 1.01
N LYS A 190 -8.18 -26.18 0.41
CA LYS A 190 -9.38 -26.54 -0.33
C LYS A 190 -9.18 -26.57 -1.85
N ARG A 191 -7.95 -26.38 -2.33
CA ARG A 191 -7.62 -26.27 -3.76
C ARG A 191 -8.18 -27.41 -4.60
N ALA A 192 -7.95 -28.66 -4.19
CA ALA A 192 -8.42 -29.83 -4.92
C ALA A 192 -9.96 -29.87 -5.04
N LEU A 193 -10.66 -29.50 -3.97
CA LEU A 193 -12.12 -29.46 -3.91
C LEU A 193 -12.70 -28.31 -4.76
N LEU A 194 -12.02 -27.16 -4.79
CA LEU A 194 -12.41 -25.98 -5.58
C LEU A 194 -12.08 -26.12 -7.07
N ALA A 195 -10.99 -26.82 -7.39
CA ALA A 195 -10.53 -27.08 -8.75
C ALA A 195 -11.31 -28.23 -9.42
N GLY A 196 -11.86 -29.17 -8.67
CA GLY A 196 -12.63 -30.31 -9.16
C GLY A 196 -14.10 -30.01 -9.48
N ALA A 197 -14.46 -28.80 -9.95
CA ALA A 197 -15.87 -28.37 -9.99
C ALA A 197 -16.85 -29.39 -10.56
N HIS A 198 -17.88 -29.63 -9.76
CA HIS A 198 -18.85 -30.71 -9.93
C HIS A 198 -20.10 -30.28 -10.71
N ARG A 199 -20.31 -28.98 -10.95
CA ARG A 199 -21.53 -28.46 -11.60
C ARG A 199 -21.20 -27.57 -12.80
N ARG A 200 -21.73 -27.91 -13.98
CA ARG A 200 -21.69 -27.10 -15.20
C ARG A 200 -23.10 -26.61 -15.51
N ILE A 201 -23.24 -25.34 -15.87
CA ILE A 201 -24.43 -24.80 -16.53
C ILE A 201 -23.94 -24.21 -17.85
N GLY A 202 -24.24 -24.91 -18.96
CA GLY A 202 -23.70 -24.56 -20.28
C GLY A 202 -22.15 -24.59 -20.32
N PRO A 203 -21.48 -23.62 -20.98
CA PRO A 203 -20.02 -23.55 -21.02
C PRO A 203 -19.40 -23.08 -19.68
N ILE A 204 -20.22 -22.64 -18.73
CA ILE A 204 -19.76 -22.04 -17.47
C ILE A 204 -19.70 -23.11 -16.38
N LYS A 205 -18.50 -23.32 -15.83
CA LYS A 205 -18.28 -24.17 -14.66
C LYS A 205 -18.55 -23.36 -13.40
N ILE A 206 -19.51 -23.79 -12.59
CA ILE A 206 -19.93 -23.09 -11.37
C ILE A 206 -19.09 -23.59 -10.19
N PRO A 207 -18.64 -22.68 -9.30
CA PRO A 207 -17.90 -23.06 -8.12
C PRO A 207 -18.76 -23.94 -7.18
N PRO A 208 -18.15 -24.92 -6.49
CA PRO A 208 -18.86 -25.67 -5.46
C PRO A 208 -19.14 -24.75 -4.26
N LEU A 209 -20.36 -24.21 -4.21
CA LEU A 209 -20.84 -23.25 -3.20
C LEU A 209 -20.47 -23.62 -1.75
N PRO A 210 -20.60 -24.88 -1.27
CA PRO A 210 -20.30 -25.22 0.12
C PRO A 210 -18.85 -24.96 0.53
N TYR A 211 -17.90 -25.12 -0.38
CA TYR A 211 -16.47 -24.88 -0.11
C TYR A 211 -16.06 -23.43 -0.34
N LEU A 212 -16.87 -22.65 -1.05
CA LEU A 212 -16.63 -21.22 -1.26
C LEU A 212 -17.28 -20.37 -0.15
N LEU A 213 -18.36 -20.88 0.46
CA LEU A 213 -19.21 -20.15 1.39
C LEU A 213 -18.47 -19.62 2.63
N PRO A 214 -17.60 -20.39 3.33
CA PRO A 214 -16.90 -19.86 4.51
C PRO A 214 -15.94 -18.72 4.15
N MET A 215 -15.27 -18.84 3.00
CA MET A 215 -14.38 -17.79 2.50
C MET A 215 -15.17 -16.54 2.09
N LEU A 216 -16.28 -16.72 1.36
CA LEU A 216 -17.18 -15.62 0.98
C LEU A 216 -17.83 -14.94 2.18
N ALA A 217 -18.15 -15.69 3.24
CA ALA A 217 -18.73 -15.14 4.45
C ALA A 217 -17.74 -14.20 5.16
N ILE A 218 -16.51 -14.66 5.39
CA ILE A 218 -15.45 -13.84 6.02
C ILE A 218 -15.13 -12.63 5.14
N PHE A 219 -14.96 -12.84 3.83
CA PHE A 219 -14.74 -11.74 2.90
C PHE A 219 -15.89 -10.74 2.88
N GLY A 220 -17.14 -11.22 2.91
CA GLY A 220 -18.34 -10.39 2.96
C GLY A 220 -18.42 -9.55 4.24
N ILE A 221 -18.10 -10.14 5.40
CA ILE A 221 -18.02 -9.40 6.67
C ILE A 221 -16.99 -8.27 6.56
N VAL A 222 -15.78 -8.58 6.08
CA VAL A 222 -14.73 -7.57 5.88
C VAL A 222 -15.21 -6.47 4.93
N MET A 223 -15.85 -6.83 3.82
CA MET A 223 -16.36 -5.87 2.84
C MET A 223 -17.43 -4.95 3.43
N VAL A 224 -18.37 -5.50 4.18
CA VAL A 224 -19.41 -4.72 4.88
C VAL A 224 -18.76 -3.73 5.83
N MET A 225 -17.77 -4.15 6.62
CA MET A 225 -17.07 -3.25 7.54
C MET A 225 -16.35 -2.12 6.80
N VAL A 226 -15.66 -2.40 5.70
CA VAL A 226 -14.96 -1.38 4.90
C VAL A 226 -15.93 -0.38 4.27
N VAL A 227 -17.08 -0.85 3.78
CA VAL A 227 -18.14 0.02 3.25
C VAL A 227 -18.73 0.91 4.35
N ILE A 228 -18.94 0.37 5.56
CA ILE A 228 -19.38 1.16 6.72
C ILE A 228 -18.35 2.23 7.09
N SER A 229 -17.05 1.91 6.99
CA SER A 229 -15.97 2.87 7.20
C SER A 229 -15.85 3.93 6.09
N LYS A 230 -16.68 3.85 5.03
CA LYS A 230 -16.73 4.75 3.87
C LYS A 230 -15.41 4.82 3.07
N ASP A 231 -14.69 3.70 3.00
CA ASP A 231 -13.44 3.59 2.24
C ASP A 231 -13.61 2.76 0.97
N LEU A 232 -14.00 3.43 -0.12
CA LEU A 232 -14.18 2.78 -1.41
C LEU A 232 -12.86 2.28 -2.01
N GLY A 233 -11.74 2.94 -1.72
CA GLY A 233 -10.42 2.56 -2.23
C GLY A 233 -9.95 1.23 -1.66
N ILE A 234 -10.05 1.07 -0.34
CA ILE A 234 -9.72 -0.19 0.32
C ILE A 234 -10.69 -1.30 -0.10
N ALA A 235 -11.99 -1.01 -0.23
CA ALA A 235 -12.97 -1.99 -0.70
C ALA A 235 -12.60 -2.54 -2.09
N LEU A 236 -12.25 -1.65 -3.03
CA LEU A 236 -11.79 -2.03 -4.37
C LEU A 236 -10.54 -2.90 -4.32
N LEU A 237 -9.54 -2.51 -3.52
CA LEU A 237 -8.30 -3.27 -3.37
C LEU A 237 -8.55 -4.67 -2.80
N PHE A 238 -9.37 -4.78 -1.75
CA PHE A 238 -9.68 -6.08 -1.12
C PHE A 238 -10.41 -6.99 -2.11
N TYR A 239 -11.34 -6.43 -2.88
CA TYR A 239 -12.05 -7.17 -3.91
C TYR A 239 -11.13 -7.67 -5.03
N GLY A 240 -10.23 -6.80 -5.52
CA GLY A 240 -9.22 -7.17 -6.51
C GLY A 240 -8.27 -8.26 -6.01
N ILE A 241 -7.79 -8.13 -4.77
CA ILE A 241 -6.95 -9.13 -4.09
C ILE A 241 -7.66 -10.48 -4.00
N PHE A 242 -8.93 -10.48 -3.56
CA PHE A 242 -9.75 -11.68 -3.46
C PHE A 242 -9.92 -12.38 -4.82
N LEU A 243 -10.33 -11.65 -5.86
CA LEU A 243 -10.50 -12.22 -7.20
C LEU A 243 -9.19 -12.75 -7.78
N THR A 244 -8.09 -12.03 -7.58
CA THR A 244 -6.77 -12.43 -8.07
C THR A 244 -6.33 -13.74 -7.41
N MET A 245 -6.43 -13.85 -6.08
CA MET A 245 -6.09 -15.08 -5.37
C MET A 245 -7.01 -16.25 -5.74
N LEU A 246 -8.31 -15.99 -5.91
CA LEU A 246 -9.25 -17.00 -6.37
C LEU A 246 -8.87 -17.52 -7.76
N PHE A 247 -8.48 -16.64 -8.67
CA PHE A 247 -8.02 -17.04 -10.00
C PHE A 247 -6.72 -17.84 -9.94
N VAL A 248 -5.72 -17.36 -9.21
CA VAL A 248 -4.41 -18.04 -9.07
C VAL A 248 -4.57 -19.44 -8.47
N ALA A 249 -5.42 -19.60 -7.45
CA ALA A 249 -5.62 -20.90 -6.81
C ALA A 249 -6.38 -21.90 -7.70
N THR A 250 -7.36 -21.42 -8.46
CA THR A 250 -8.31 -22.28 -9.18
C THR A 250 -8.03 -22.43 -10.67
N GLY A 251 -7.28 -21.50 -11.28
CA GLY A 251 -6.99 -21.44 -12.72
C GLY A 251 -8.20 -21.16 -13.61
N ARG A 252 -9.34 -20.75 -13.04
CA ARG A 252 -10.63 -20.71 -13.73
C ARG A 252 -11.06 -19.30 -14.09
N ARG A 253 -11.01 -18.98 -15.39
CA ARG A 253 -11.48 -17.70 -15.94
C ARG A 253 -12.96 -17.42 -15.65
N SER A 254 -13.79 -18.46 -15.56
CA SER A 254 -15.22 -18.29 -15.25
C SER A 254 -15.45 -17.66 -13.88
N TYR A 255 -14.60 -17.95 -12.88
CA TYR A 255 -14.74 -17.35 -11.54
C TYR A 255 -14.40 -15.86 -11.56
N VAL A 256 -13.41 -15.46 -12.36
CA VAL A 256 -13.06 -14.06 -12.56
C VAL A 256 -14.19 -13.32 -13.27
N LEU A 257 -14.78 -13.91 -14.31
CA LEU A 257 -15.88 -13.28 -15.04
C LEU A 257 -17.11 -13.07 -14.15
N ILE A 258 -17.50 -14.10 -13.38
CA ILE A 258 -18.61 -13.99 -12.42
C ILE A 258 -18.29 -12.93 -11.36
N GLY A 259 -17.08 -12.94 -10.82
CA GLY A 259 -16.61 -11.94 -9.87
C GLY A 259 -16.67 -10.52 -10.44
N LEU A 260 -16.20 -10.31 -11.66
CA LEU A 260 -16.24 -8.99 -12.30
C LEU A 260 -17.67 -8.49 -12.49
N VAL A 261 -18.59 -9.35 -12.91
CA VAL A 261 -20.01 -9.00 -13.02
C VAL A 261 -20.59 -8.65 -11.64
N MET A 262 -20.29 -9.42 -10.60
CA MET A 262 -20.72 -9.12 -9.23
C MET A 262 -20.14 -7.81 -8.72
N PHE A 263 -18.88 -7.50 -9.04
CA PHE A 263 -18.24 -6.24 -8.70
C PHE A 263 -18.95 -5.06 -9.34
N LEU A 264 -19.18 -5.11 -10.65
CA LEU A 264 -19.85 -4.04 -11.38
C LEU A 264 -21.29 -3.83 -10.88
N ALA A 265 -22.01 -4.92 -10.61
CA ALA A 265 -23.34 -4.86 -10.01
C ALA A 265 -23.30 -4.22 -8.62
N GLY A 266 -22.36 -4.63 -7.76
CA GLY A 266 -22.18 -4.06 -6.42
C GLY A 266 -21.78 -2.58 -6.45
N ALA A 267 -20.88 -2.19 -7.36
CA ALA A 267 -20.46 -0.81 -7.56
C ALA A 267 -21.61 0.06 -8.06
N TYR A 268 -22.44 -0.44 -8.98
CA TYR A 268 -23.64 0.25 -9.45
C TYR A 268 -24.67 0.42 -8.33
N VAL A 269 -24.93 -0.62 -7.54
CA VAL A 269 -25.81 -0.52 -6.36
C VAL A 269 -25.24 0.48 -5.35
N ALA A 270 -23.92 0.48 -5.12
CA ALA A 270 -23.28 1.44 -4.23
C ALA A 270 -23.39 2.88 -4.72
N TYR A 271 -23.26 3.12 -6.04
CA TYR A 271 -23.48 4.43 -6.65
C TYR A 271 -24.90 4.95 -6.39
N LEU A 272 -25.92 4.08 -6.45
CA LEU A 272 -27.31 4.46 -6.20
C LEU A 272 -27.62 4.68 -4.71
N LEU A 273 -27.05 3.87 -3.82
CA LEU A 273 -27.41 3.86 -2.39
C LEU A 273 -26.58 4.83 -1.53
N PHE A 274 -25.36 5.16 -1.95
CA PHE A 274 -24.43 5.91 -1.12
C PHE A 274 -24.09 7.27 -1.74
N PRO A 275 -24.55 8.39 -1.14
CA PRO A 275 -24.31 9.73 -1.69
C PRO A 275 -22.84 10.08 -1.88
N HIS A 276 -21.98 9.64 -0.96
CA HIS A 276 -20.54 9.87 -1.06
C HIS A 276 -19.89 9.14 -2.25
N VAL A 277 -20.41 7.96 -2.62
CA VAL A 277 -19.95 7.21 -3.81
C VAL A 277 -20.44 7.89 -5.08
N HIS A 278 -21.72 8.29 -5.10
CA HIS A 278 -22.31 9.03 -6.22
C HIS A 278 -21.50 10.28 -6.56
N VAL A 279 -21.25 11.15 -5.56
CA VAL A 279 -20.47 12.38 -5.74
C VAL A 279 -19.06 12.08 -6.27
N ARG A 280 -18.36 11.08 -5.74
CA ARG A 280 -17.01 10.69 -6.21
C ARG A 280 -17.01 10.26 -7.67
N VAL A 281 -18.00 9.49 -8.09
CA VAL A 281 -18.14 9.01 -9.48
C VAL A 281 -18.47 10.16 -10.41
N ASP A 282 -19.42 11.02 -10.05
CA ASP A 282 -19.78 12.19 -10.85
C ASP A 282 -18.61 13.16 -11.02
N ASN A 283 -17.87 13.43 -9.94
CA ASN A 283 -16.67 14.27 -10.01
C ASN A 283 -15.56 13.63 -10.86
N TRP A 284 -15.46 12.30 -10.89
CA TRP A 284 -14.49 11.62 -11.75
C TRP A 284 -14.87 11.72 -13.23
N ILE A 285 -16.17 11.64 -13.55
CA ILE A 285 -16.68 11.75 -14.92
C ILE A 285 -16.65 13.20 -15.41
N ASN A 286 -17.08 14.15 -14.58
CA ASN A 286 -17.14 15.58 -14.90
C ASN A 286 -16.51 16.43 -13.76
N PRO A 287 -15.17 16.41 -13.62
CA PRO A 287 -14.48 17.14 -12.57
C PRO A 287 -14.62 18.67 -12.67
N PHE A 288 -14.92 19.18 -13.87
CA PHE A 288 -15.10 20.61 -14.13
C PHE A 288 -16.47 21.15 -13.75
N ALA A 289 -17.40 20.31 -13.29
CA ALA A 289 -18.69 20.76 -12.75
C ALA A 289 -18.52 21.55 -11.44
N ASP A 290 -17.53 21.18 -10.62
CA ASP A 290 -17.14 21.89 -9.41
C ASP A 290 -15.60 21.87 -9.27
N PRO A 291 -14.88 22.70 -10.06
CA PRO A 291 -13.43 22.66 -10.13
C PRO A 291 -12.73 23.21 -8.89
N SER A 292 -13.45 23.98 -8.06
CA SER A 292 -12.93 24.56 -6.81
C SER A 292 -13.26 23.74 -5.56
N GLY A 293 -14.27 22.89 -5.61
CA GLY A 293 -14.67 22.05 -4.49
C GLY A 293 -14.33 20.59 -4.75
N ASN A 294 -15.37 19.83 -5.03
CA ASN A 294 -15.37 18.37 -5.09
C ASN A 294 -14.52 17.79 -6.24
N GLY A 295 -14.37 18.51 -7.35
CA GLY A 295 -13.52 18.15 -8.49
C GLY A 295 -12.08 18.64 -8.40
N TYR A 296 -11.73 19.43 -7.37
CA TYR A 296 -10.45 20.14 -7.27
C TYR A 296 -9.23 19.27 -7.54
N GLN A 297 -9.12 18.12 -6.86
CA GLN A 297 -7.94 17.25 -6.96
C GLN A 297 -7.78 16.69 -8.38
N THR A 298 -8.87 16.31 -9.04
CA THR A 298 -8.85 15.79 -10.41
C THR A 298 -8.53 16.89 -11.40
N VAL A 299 -9.11 18.09 -11.25
CA VAL A 299 -8.81 19.24 -12.09
C VAL A 299 -7.34 19.65 -11.98
N GLN A 300 -6.79 19.73 -10.77
CA GLN A 300 -5.37 20.04 -10.56
C GLN A 300 -4.45 18.99 -11.18
N ALA A 301 -4.79 17.70 -11.04
CA ALA A 301 -4.04 16.63 -11.69
C ALA A 301 -4.05 16.77 -13.23
N LEU A 302 -5.20 17.14 -13.82
CA LEU A 302 -5.31 17.39 -15.26
C LEU A 302 -4.51 18.62 -15.71
N TYR A 303 -4.54 19.72 -14.94
CA TYR A 303 -3.72 20.90 -15.24
C TYR A 303 -2.22 20.60 -15.12
N ALA A 304 -1.80 19.90 -14.06
CA ALA A 304 -0.41 19.48 -13.89
C ALA A 304 0.05 18.58 -15.04
N PHE A 305 -0.79 17.64 -15.48
CA PHE A 305 -0.49 16.79 -16.63
C PHE A 305 -0.43 17.57 -17.96
N GLY A 306 -1.38 18.48 -18.19
CA GLY A 306 -1.42 19.32 -19.39
C GLY A 306 -0.20 20.24 -19.52
N ARG A 307 0.31 20.73 -18.38
CA ARG A 307 1.49 21.60 -18.33
C ARG A 307 2.81 20.82 -18.43
N GLY A 308 2.96 19.74 -17.67
CA GLY A 308 4.19 18.95 -17.63
C GLY A 308 4.35 17.93 -18.76
N GLY A 309 3.27 17.53 -19.42
CA GLY A 309 3.29 16.46 -20.42
C GLY A 309 3.85 15.14 -19.87
N LEU A 310 4.34 14.27 -20.76
CA LEU A 310 4.86 12.95 -20.39
C LEU A 310 6.20 13.00 -19.61
N PHE A 311 7.01 14.04 -19.83
CA PHE A 311 8.34 14.16 -19.25
C PHE A 311 8.39 15.03 -17.99
N GLY A 312 7.31 15.77 -17.69
CA GLY A 312 7.26 16.74 -16.61
C GLY A 312 8.04 18.03 -16.93
N GLU A 313 7.90 19.03 -16.07
CA GLU A 313 8.65 20.29 -16.17
C GLU A 313 10.05 20.23 -15.51
N GLY A 314 10.38 19.10 -14.87
CA GLY A 314 11.60 18.92 -14.10
C GLY A 314 11.42 19.09 -12.58
N LEU A 315 12.42 18.64 -11.82
CA LEU A 315 12.40 18.66 -10.35
C LEU A 315 12.34 20.10 -9.83
N GLY A 316 11.34 20.40 -9.00
CA GLY A 316 11.17 21.73 -8.40
C GLY A 316 10.48 22.76 -9.31
N GLN A 317 10.25 22.45 -10.58
CA GLN A 317 9.70 23.40 -11.56
C GLN A 317 8.17 23.31 -11.71
N GLY A 318 7.55 22.21 -11.28
CA GLY A 318 6.09 22.09 -11.29
C GLY A 318 5.44 23.05 -10.29
N LEU A 319 4.32 23.64 -10.68
CA LEU A 319 3.47 24.52 -9.86
C LEU A 319 2.27 23.74 -9.28
N PRO A 320 2.40 23.09 -8.11
CA PRO A 320 1.24 22.63 -7.37
C PRO A 320 0.60 23.87 -6.74
N LEU A 321 -0.48 24.37 -7.33
CA LEU A 321 -1.34 25.36 -6.68
C LEU A 321 -2.37 24.65 -5.81
#